data_AF-A0A7Y3HZS0-F1
#
_entry.id   AF-A0A7Y3HZS0-F1
#
_cell.length_a   1.000
_cell.length_b   1.000
_cell.length_c   1.000
_cell.angle_alpha   90.00
_cell.angle_beta   90.00
_cell.angle_gamma   90.00
#
_symmetry.space_group_name_H-M   'P 1'
#
loop_
_entity.id
_entity.type
_entity.pdbx_description
1 polymer ?
#
loop_
_entity_poly.entity_id
_entity_poly.type
_entity_poly.pdbx_seq_one_letter_code
_entity_poly.pdbx_strand_id
1 'polypeptide(L)'
;MKGLVFMFALISSFASVSQVGIGTVTPNPSSVLEVSASDKGILIPKLALGNSSDTTLDGVNLAATGLLIYNTNASTTGGSGVGYYYFNGSSWERLVTSATSIDDADWTINGADIQRQSGDVYVGSTSGTNNDLYISNRLVDWDNTAYTIDPASDNRMNEIEFDNGSLADPSIRFADINTGFYSEGVSSIAYGVNGTKRFGINAGGLISFGNSLALTNYTFPLVRGLTDQLLQSDGNGNLSWIDPLALDDGDWVDIGVDLERQSGDVYIGNTSLTNNDLWISDRIIDWDSSGFYLDPNSTSVVNEIEFSDGSSSDPSIRFSDTNTGFFQPVASELGYTANGTERLRIDSNGNLGIQTMNPQYALEVSGAIFLEDSVVPGSLANHSGIFSQSGELTAVDAVGNLTTISPHNFSLVESSHPMAWSFYSRNEEIGQQINVDMLKTVRLVEKLSGEKLINLADLDGNPVEVEIPIVDNNVGTSILLKEIENLKLLLQVQQKEIEDLKVLLKKKR
;
A
#
# COMPACT_ATOMS: atom_id res chain seq x y z
N MET A 1 39.95 64.23 156.31
CA MET A 1 40.79 65.21 155.58
C MET A 1 41.15 64.61 154.22
N LYS A 2 40.87 65.34 153.12
CA LYS A 2 41.34 65.12 151.72
C LYS A 2 40.75 63.87 151.04
N GLY A 3 40.25 63.84 149.79
CA GLY A 3 40.11 64.75 148.63
C GLY A 3 39.60 63.85 147.48
N LEU A 4 38.57 64.23 146.71
CA LEU A 4 38.65 64.75 145.32
C LEU A 4 39.58 63.92 144.39
N VAL A 5 39.15 63.28 143.29
CA VAL A 5 39.05 63.78 141.88
C VAL A 5 38.69 62.53 141.01
N PHE A 6 37.61 62.44 140.20
CA PHE A 6 37.26 63.00 138.87
C PHE A 6 37.83 62.28 137.61
N MET A 7 36.93 61.99 136.65
CA MET A 7 37.11 61.75 135.18
C MET A 7 37.87 60.49 134.70
N PHE A 8 37.63 59.87 133.54
CA PHE A 8 36.62 59.90 132.46
C PHE A 8 36.93 58.70 131.52
N ALA A 9 35.89 58.12 130.92
CA ALA A 9 35.82 57.34 129.66
C ALA A 9 36.87 56.26 129.30
N LEU A 10 36.39 55.06 128.95
CA LEU A 10 36.14 54.70 127.54
C LEU A 10 35.38 53.36 127.45
N ILE A 11 34.36 53.34 126.60
CA ILE A 11 33.60 52.16 126.16
C ILE A 11 34.48 51.34 125.21
N SER A 12 34.60 50.03 125.44
CA SER A 12 34.90 49.06 124.39
C SER A 12 34.28 47.71 124.74
N SER A 13 33.14 47.45 124.12
CA SER A 13 32.43 46.18 124.08
C SER A 13 33.28 45.13 123.36
N PHE A 14 33.63 44.04 124.04
CA PHE A 14 34.07 42.82 123.36
C PHE A 14 32.87 41.88 123.29
N ALA A 15 32.37 41.66 122.07
CA ALA A 15 31.41 40.62 121.76
C ALA A 15 32.11 39.26 121.88
N SER A 16 31.65 38.41 122.80
CA SER A 16 32.08 37.02 122.88
C SER A 16 31.23 36.18 121.93
N VAL A 17 31.84 35.57 120.92
CA VAL A 17 31.18 34.58 120.04
C VAL A 17 31.19 33.20 120.71
N SER A 18 30.11 32.42 120.57
CA SER A 18 29.94 31.11 121.24
C SER A 18 30.45 29.90 120.43
N GLN A 19 31.35 30.12 119.47
CA GLN A 19 31.95 29.04 118.67
C GLN A 19 33.11 28.41 119.42
N VAL A 20 33.24 27.09 119.36
CA VAL A 20 34.35 26.36 119.96
C VAL A 20 35.40 26.07 118.89
N GLY A 21 36.57 26.68 119.04
CA GLY A 21 37.76 26.31 118.27
C GLY A 21 38.66 25.39 119.08
N ILE A 22 39.07 24.25 118.52
CA ILE A 22 40.10 23.39 119.09
C ILE A 22 41.27 23.37 118.10
N GLY A 23 42.40 23.95 118.48
CA GLY A 23 43.57 24.08 117.60
C GLY A 23 43.49 25.26 116.60
N THR A 24 42.42 26.06 116.64
CA THR A 24 42.30 27.33 115.91
C THR A 24 41.72 28.42 116.81
N VAL A 25 42.21 29.66 116.67
CA VAL A 25 41.69 30.85 117.37
C VAL A 25 40.68 31.63 116.54
N THR A 26 40.50 31.25 115.27
CA THR A 26 39.51 31.81 114.36
C THR A 26 38.71 30.67 113.73
N PRO A 27 37.77 30.04 114.46
CA PRO A 27 36.85 29.08 113.87
C PRO A 27 36.12 29.70 112.68
N ASN A 28 35.82 28.90 111.68
CA ASN A 28 35.04 29.32 110.53
C ASN A 28 33.68 29.84 111.02
N PRO A 29 33.21 31.01 110.54
CA PRO A 29 31.92 31.56 110.96
C PRO A 29 30.73 30.61 110.75
N SER A 30 30.85 29.64 109.85
CA SER A 30 29.81 28.66 109.50
C SER A 30 29.83 27.39 110.37
N SER A 31 30.76 27.28 111.33
CA SER A 31 30.87 26.12 112.22
C SER A 31 30.62 26.48 113.69
N VAL A 32 29.95 25.59 114.40
CA VAL A 32 29.80 25.68 115.87
C VAL A 32 31.01 25.09 116.59
N LEU A 33 31.64 24.08 115.98
CA LEU A 33 32.89 23.46 116.40
C LEU A 33 33.81 23.30 115.20
N GLU A 34 35.03 23.84 115.30
CA GLU A 34 36.11 23.56 114.36
C GLU A 34 37.29 22.92 115.09
N VAL A 35 37.79 21.81 114.56
CA VAL A 35 39.01 21.16 115.04
C VAL A 35 40.05 21.23 113.93
N SER A 36 41.11 21.99 114.14
CA SER A 36 42.18 22.20 113.16
C SER A 36 43.50 21.61 113.66
N ALA A 37 44.08 20.70 112.88
CA ALA A 37 45.41 20.12 113.09
C ALA A 37 45.96 19.63 111.75
N SER A 38 47.28 19.70 111.54
CA SER A 38 47.92 19.24 110.30
C SER A 38 48.24 17.74 110.29
N ASP A 39 48.31 17.10 111.46
CA ASP A 39 48.78 15.72 111.63
C ASP A 39 47.97 14.92 112.66
N LYS A 40 46.83 15.45 113.11
CA LYS A 40 45.91 14.80 114.07
C LYS A 40 44.50 14.79 113.51
N GLY A 41 43.70 13.80 113.92
CA GLY A 41 42.28 13.70 113.57
C GLY A 41 41.40 13.70 114.80
N ILE A 42 40.08 13.68 114.59
CA ILE A 42 39.10 13.55 115.67
C ILE A 42 38.80 12.06 115.90
N LEU A 43 39.02 11.57 117.11
CA LEU A 43 38.47 10.28 117.54
C LEU A 43 37.04 10.49 118.04
N ILE A 44 36.09 10.18 117.18
CA ILE A 44 34.65 10.16 117.48
C ILE A 44 34.34 8.97 118.42
N PRO A 45 33.30 9.04 119.28
CA PRO A 45 32.95 7.94 120.17
C PRO A 45 32.89 6.57 119.49
N LYS A 46 33.56 5.59 120.10
CA LYS A 46 33.60 4.21 119.62
C LYS A 46 32.56 3.40 120.39
N LEU A 47 31.63 2.77 119.68
CA LEU A 47 30.60 1.91 120.25
C LEU A 47 30.51 0.59 119.47
N ALA A 48 30.10 -0.48 120.13
CA ALA A 48 29.79 -1.75 119.48
C ALA A 48 28.27 -1.83 119.22
N LEU A 49 27.83 -1.60 117.99
CA LEU A 49 26.40 -1.69 117.65
C LEU A 49 25.94 -3.14 117.60
N GLY A 50 24.83 -3.46 118.25
CA GLY A 50 24.18 -4.77 118.15
C GLY A 50 23.45 -4.94 116.82
N ASN A 51 22.61 -3.97 116.47
CA ASN A 51 21.84 -3.92 115.23
C ASN A 51 21.90 -2.51 114.60
N SER A 52 21.95 -2.43 113.27
CA SER A 52 21.89 -1.14 112.58
C SER A 52 20.55 -0.43 112.76
N SER A 53 19.50 -1.13 113.18
CA SER A 53 18.19 -0.54 113.47
C SER A 53 18.04 -0.05 114.92
N ASP A 54 19.08 -0.13 115.75
CA ASP A 54 19.01 0.33 117.14
C ASP A 54 18.83 1.85 117.20
N THR A 55 17.68 2.31 117.71
CA THR A 55 17.33 3.74 117.79
C THR A 55 17.76 4.41 119.10
N THR A 56 18.28 3.66 120.08
CA THR A 56 18.82 4.19 121.35
C THR A 56 20.20 3.58 121.63
N LEU A 57 21.22 4.39 121.92
CA LEU A 57 22.57 3.89 122.23
C LEU A 57 22.82 3.63 123.71
N ASP A 58 22.15 4.37 124.60
CA ASP A 58 22.25 4.24 126.07
C ASP A 58 21.04 3.50 126.67
N GLY A 59 20.14 3.01 125.82
CA GLY A 59 18.91 2.32 126.21
C GLY A 59 17.78 3.23 126.72
N VAL A 60 17.96 4.55 126.74
CA VAL A 60 16.96 5.50 127.27
C VAL A 60 16.67 6.64 126.29
N ASN A 61 17.69 7.22 125.68
CA ASN A 61 17.56 8.38 124.80
C ASN A 61 17.61 7.95 123.32
N LEU A 62 16.69 8.48 122.51
CA LEU A 62 16.71 8.28 121.06
C LEU A 62 17.97 8.93 120.46
N ALA A 63 18.63 8.21 119.55
CA ALA A 63 19.75 8.72 118.79
C ALA A 63 19.30 9.89 117.91
N ALA A 64 20.03 11.00 117.98
CA ALA A 64 19.75 12.15 117.13
C ALA A 64 20.16 11.86 115.68
N THR A 65 19.36 12.31 114.70
CA THR A 65 19.75 12.26 113.28
C THR A 65 21.06 13.00 113.06
N GLY A 66 21.97 12.39 112.31
CA GLY A 66 23.32 12.90 112.05
C GLY A 66 24.33 12.57 113.15
N LEU A 67 23.95 11.85 114.22
CA LEU A 67 24.89 11.38 115.24
C LEU A 67 25.91 10.45 114.59
N LEU A 68 27.20 10.74 114.79
CA LEU A 68 28.31 10.00 114.20
C LEU A 68 29.00 9.16 115.28
N ILE A 69 29.25 7.89 114.96
CA ILE A 69 30.05 6.98 115.79
C ILE A 69 31.01 6.18 114.94
N TYR A 70 32.01 5.58 115.58
CA TYR A 70 32.77 4.50 114.99
C TYR A 70 32.29 3.16 115.56
N ASN A 71 31.62 2.36 114.71
CA ASN A 71 31.14 1.04 115.09
C ASN A 71 32.32 0.05 115.16
N THR A 72 32.54 -0.57 116.31
CA THR A 72 33.60 -1.57 116.51
C THR A 72 33.12 -3.02 116.35
N ASN A 73 31.81 -3.26 116.20
CA ASN A 73 31.29 -4.61 116.03
C ASN A 73 31.27 -5.02 114.55
N ALA A 74 32.09 -6.01 114.17
CA ALA A 74 32.12 -6.55 112.81
C ALA A 74 30.85 -7.32 112.44
N SER A 75 30.11 -7.79 113.44
CA SER A 75 28.93 -8.63 113.30
C SER A 75 27.62 -7.89 113.63
N THR A 76 27.60 -6.56 113.47
CA THR A 76 26.36 -5.77 113.65
C THR A 76 25.28 -6.29 112.69
N THR A 77 24.15 -6.71 113.25
CA THR A 77 23.02 -7.25 112.47
C THR A 77 22.42 -6.15 111.60
N GLY A 78 22.23 -6.40 110.31
CA GLY A 78 21.75 -5.39 109.35
C GLY A 78 22.75 -4.28 109.04
N GLY A 79 23.97 -4.34 109.58
CA GLY A 79 25.06 -3.40 109.30
C GLY A 79 26.11 -4.00 108.36
N SER A 80 26.99 -3.15 107.84
CA SER A 80 28.07 -3.54 106.91
C SER A 80 29.45 -3.53 107.59
N GLY A 81 29.55 -4.14 108.78
CA GLY A 81 30.81 -4.35 109.52
C GLY A 81 31.37 -3.14 110.29
N VAL A 82 32.64 -3.21 110.71
CA VAL A 82 33.35 -2.14 111.43
C VAL A 82 33.54 -0.91 110.54
N GLY A 83 33.33 0.30 111.09
CA GLY A 83 33.57 1.53 110.34
C GLY A 83 32.85 2.75 110.91
N TYR A 84 32.84 3.84 110.15
CA TYR A 84 32.07 5.03 110.48
C TYR A 84 30.60 4.84 110.11
N TYR A 85 29.74 5.11 111.08
CA TYR A 85 28.29 5.07 110.91
C TYR A 85 27.70 6.39 111.37
N TYR A 86 26.70 6.86 110.63
CA TYR A 86 25.85 7.95 111.07
C TYR A 86 24.40 7.46 111.20
N PHE A 87 23.67 8.02 112.15
CA PHE A 87 22.24 7.72 112.29
C PHE A 87 21.43 8.57 111.31
N ASN A 88 20.73 7.95 110.37
CA ASN A 88 19.95 8.66 109.34
C ASN A 88 18.58 9.16 109.85
N GLY A 89 18.22 8.85 111.11
CA GLY A 89 16.92 9.13 111.73
C GLY A 89 16.08 7.88 112.01
N SER A 90 16.40 6.77 111.36
CA SER A 90 15.73 5.46 111.53
C SER A 90 16.71 4.32 111.76
N SER A 91 17.91 4.40 111.18
CA SER A 91 18.95 3.36 111.25
C SER A 91 20.36 3.94 111.14
N TRP A 92 21.33 3.17 111.60
CA TRP A 92 22.75 3.40 111.43
C TRP A 92 23.19 2.96 110.03
N GLU A 93 23.60 3.92 109.21
CA GLU A 93 24.15 3.67 107.88
C GLU A 93 25.67 3.81 107.89
N ARG A 94 26.34 2.87 107.21
CA ARG A 94 27.78 2.94 107.02
C ARG A 94 28.09 3.96 105.93
N LEU A 95 29.03 4.85 106.19
CA LEU A 95 29.59 5.72 105.16
C LEU A 95 30.52 4.89 104.25
N VAL A 96 30.16 4.74 102.99
CA VAL A 96 30.98 4.12 101.93
C VAL A 96 31.36 5.17 100.88
N THR A 97 32.62 5.17 100.44
CA THR A 97 33.11 6.07 99.39
C THR A 97 33.09 5.32 98.05
N SER A 98 32.29 5.82 97.10
CA SER A 98 31.97 5.25 95.79
C SER A 98 33.17 5.18 94.83
N ALA A 99 33.50 3.99 94.32
CA ALA A 99 34.44 3.78 93.20
C ALA A 99 34.04 2.68 92.19
N THR A 100 32.82 2.13 92.22
CA THR A 100 32.34 1.24 91.17
C THR A 100 30.87 1.53 90.87
N SER A 101 30.66 2.20 89.75
CA SER A 101 29.39 2.41 89.07
C SER A 101 28.67 1.08 88.80
N ILE A 102 27.35 1.18 88.71
CA ILE A 102 26.38 0.12 88.48
C ILE A 102 26.57 -0.41 87.06
N ASP A 103 27.22 -1.55 86.92
CA ASP A 103 27.39 -2.33 85.69
C ASP A 103 26.29 -3.40 85.68
N ASP A 104 25.38 -3.39 84.70
CA ASP A 104 24.48 -4.53 84.47
C ASP A 104 25.05 -5.55 83.46
N ALA A 105 26.33 -5.38 83.06
CA ALA A 105 27.19 -6.31 82.34
C ALA A 105 26.80 -6.71 80.91
N ASP A 106 25.62 -6.33 80.40
CA ASP A 106 25.12 -6.84 79.13
C ASP A 106 25.46 -5.98 77.90
N TRP A 107 25.70 -4.68 78.08
CA TRP A 107 26.01 -3.74 76.98
C TRP A 107 27.26 -2.93 77.29
N THR A 108 28.25 -2.98 76.40
CA THR A 108 29.50 -2.21 76.54
C THR A 108 29.74 -1.31 75.36
N ILE A 109 30.32 -0.14 75.62
CA ILE A 109 30.80 0.78 74.58
C ILE A 109 32.27 0.44 74.33
N ASN A 110 32.62 0.10 73.09
CA ASN A 110 33.98 -0.18 72.68
C ASN A 110 34.39 0.84 71.60
N GLY A 111 35.07 1.91 72.03
CA GLY A 111 35.37 3.03 71.15
C GLY A 111 34.11 3.84 70.81
N ALA A 112 33.80 3.99 69.52
CA ALA A 112 32.60 4.68 69.03
C ALA A 112 31.39 3.73 68.86
N ASP A 113 31.58 2.42 69.07
CA ASP A 113 30.57 1.40 68.82
C ASP A 113 29.92 0.92 70.13
N ILE A 114 28.63 0.56 70.04
CA ILE A 114 27.91 -0.15 71.10
C ILE A 114 27.93 -1.66 70.76
N GLN A 115 28.46 -2.49 71.67
CA GLN A 115 28.64 -3.93 71.49
C GLN A 115 27.97 -4.71 72.64
N ARG A 116 27.13 -5.70 72.31
CA ARG A 116 26.59 -6.69 73.26
C ARG A 116 27.59 -7.84 73.39
N GLN A 117 27.97 -8.20 74.62
CA GLN A 117 29.04 -9.19 74.84
C GLN A 117 28.58 -10.65 74.76
N SER A 118 27.28 -10.94 74.92
CA SER A 118 26.74 -12.31 74.86
C SER A 118 25.22 -12.35 74.60
N GLY A 119 24.77 -13.34 73.82
CA GLY A 119 23.36 -13.56 73.45
C GLY A 119 22.90 -12.80 72.19
N ASP A 120 21.74 -13.18 71.66
CA ASP A 120 21.13 -12.54 70.49
C ASP A 120 20.64 -11.12 70.81
N VAL A 121 20.74 -10.21 69.83
CA VAL A 121 20.13 -8.88 69.90
C VAL A 121 18.74 -8.94 69.28
N TYR A 122 17.70 -8.86 70.11
CA TYR A 122 16.32 -8.73 69.64
C TYR A 122 15.97 -7.25 69.46
N VAL A 123 15.61 -6.84 68.24
CA VAL A 123 15.01 -5.53 67.97
C VAL A 123 13.51 -5.74 67.75
N GLY A 124 12.69 -5.41 68.75
CA GLY A 124 11.23 -5.64 68.76
C GLY A 124 10.79 -6.70 69.78
N SER A 125 9.58 -6.58 70.33
CA SER A 125 9.12 -7.42 71.45
C SER A 125 8.72 -8.83 71.02
N THR A 126 9.07 -9.80 71.86
CA THR A 126 8.76 -11.21 71.72
C THR A 126 7.29 -11.52 72.05
N SER A 127 6.38 -11.38 71.08
CA SER A 127 5.18 -12.24 70.96
C SER A 127 4.33 -11.90 69.74
N GLY A 128 4.35 -12.77 68.72
CA GLY A 128 3.20 -13.03 67.84
C GLY A 128 2.91 -12.01 66.74
N THR A 129 2.94 -12.52 65.50
CA THR A 129 2.52 -11.92 64.21
C THR A 129 3.53 -10.97 63.55
N ASN A 130 4.12 -11.44 62.44
CA ASN A 130 4.92 -10.73 61.44
C ASN A 130 5.92 -9.68 61.95
N ASN A 131 7.02 -10.13 62.55
CA ASN A 131 8.17 -9.27 62.81
C ASN A 131 9.23 -9.46 61.72
N ASP A 132 8.96 -8.89 60.54
CA ASP A 132 10.03 -8.56 59.61
C ASP A 132 10.96 -7.53 60.26
N LEU A 133 12.23 -7.54 59.86
CA LEU A 133 13.17 -6.48 60.20
C LEU A 133 12.68 -5.16 59.56
N TYR A 134 11.99 -4.34 60.34
CA TYR A 134 11.51 -3.03 59.88
C TYR A 134 12.67 -2.02 59.86
N ILE A 135 13.44 -2.00 58.76
CA ILE A 135 14.34 -0.88 58.46
C ILE A 135 13.47 0.24 57.92
N SER A 136 13.19 1.23 58.77
CA SER A 136 12.14 2.23 58.57
C SER A 136 12.15 3.04 57.28
N ASN A 137 13.18 2.93 56.41
CA ASN A 137 13.25 3.73 55.18
C ASN A 137 13.70 2.99 53.90
N ARG A 138 14.73 2.12 53.90
CA ARG A 138 15.23 1.39 52.69
C ARG A 138 16.39 0.44 53.06
N LEU A 139 16.50 -0.75 52.45
CA LEU A 139 17.64 -1.67 52.64
C LEU A 139 18.90 -1.26 51.84
N VAL A 140 18.74 -0.46 50.78
CA VAL A 140 19.82 0.01 49.89
C VAL A 140 19.62 1.50 49.59
N ASP A 141 20.67 2.30 49.79
CA ASP A 141 20.66 3.74 49.48
C ASP A 141 21.14 3.99 48.04
N TRP A 142 20.43 4.91 47.38
CA TRP A 142 20.60 5.35 46.01
C TRP A 142 21.03 6.81 46.09
N ASP A 143 22.32 7.04 46.27
CA ASP A 143 23.05 8.12 45.63
C ASP A 143 24.54 7.78 45.45
N ASN A 144 24.97 7.93 44.21
CA ASN A 144 26.34 7.92 43.70
C ASN A 144 27.19 6.63 43.78
N THR A 145 27.24 6.02 42.59
CA THR A 145 28.36 5.30 41.96
C THR A 145 28.60 3.87 42.42
N ALA A 146 27.87 2.96 41.76
CA ALA A 146 28.18 1.54 41.57
C ALA A 146 28.26 0.69 42.84
N TYR A 147 27.10 0.30 43.38
CA TYR A 147 26.97 -0.92 44.17
C TYR A 147 25.60 -1.55 43.91
N THR A 148 25.58 -2.51 42.98
CA THR A 148 24.69 -3.67 43.13
C THR A 148 25.15 -4.47 44.34
N ILE A 149 24.46 -5.54 44.71
CA ILE A 149 25.05 -6.60 45.53
C ILE A 149 26.26 -7.16 44.74
N ASP A 150 27.40 -6.47 44.73
CA ASP A 150 28.61 -6.79 43.97
C ASP A 150 29.68 -7.27 44.95
N PRO A 151 29.99 -8.58 44.98
CA PRO A 151 31.21 -9.04 45.58
C PRO A 151 32.23 -9.18 44.42
N ALA A 152 33.50 -9.03 44.72
CA ALA A 152 34.51 -9.11 43.68
C ALA A 152 34.65 -10.49 42.94
N SER A 153 33.71 -11.46 43.08
CA SER A 153 33.78 -12.75 42.37
C SER A 153 32.50 -13.60 42.18
N ASP A 154 31.43 -13.51 42.99
CA ASP A 154 30.10 -14.12 42.71
C ASP A 154 29.09 -13.83 43.86
N ASN A 155 28.10 -12.94 43.68
CA ASN A 155 26.95 -12.84 44.61
C ASN A 155 25.75 -13.41 43.87
N ARG A 156 25.45 -14.68 44.11
CA ARG A 156 24.18 -15.27 43.70
C ARG A 156 23.24 -15.20 44.89
N MET A 157 22.25 -14.31 44.83
CA MET A 157 21.04 -14.51 45.62
C MET A 157 20.31 -15.69 44.98
N ASN A 158 20.22 -16.80 45.70
CA ASN A 158 19.59 -18.02 45.18
C ASN A 158 18.07 -17.88 45.07
N GLU A 159 17.47 -16.99 45.87
CA GLU A 159 16.03 -16.78 45.92
C GLU A 159 15.73 -15.35 46.38
N ILE A 160 14.82 -14.68 45.67
CA ILE A 160 14.19 -13.42 46.09
C ILE A 160 12.70 -13.67 45.91
N GLU A 161 11.98 -13.76 47.01
CA GLU A 161 10.52 -13.85 46.99
C GLU A 161 9.94 -12.43 46.91
N PHE A 162 8.95 -12.26 46.04
CA PHE A 162 8.16 -11.04 45.93
C PHE A 162 6.69 -11.42 46.12
N ASP A 163 5.93 -10.57 46.82
CA ASP A 163 4.49 -10.75 46.91
C ASP A 163 3.81 -10.73 45.54
N ASN A 164 2.65 -11.37 45.41
CA ASN A 164 1.83 -11.23 44.21
C ASN A 164 1.46 -9.75 44.00
N GLY A 165 1.49 -9.32 42.74
CA GLY A 165 1.24 -7.93 42.37
C GLY A 165 0.03 -7.81 41.44
N SER A 166 -0.23 -6.60 40.97
CA SER A 166 -1.31 -6.33 40.00
C SER A 166 -0.86 -5.32 38.95
N LEU A 167 -1.69 -5.08 37.93
CA LEU A 167 -1.45 -4.02 36.95
C LEU A 167 -1.37 -2.62 37.56
N ALA A 168 -2.05 -2.40 38.69
CA ALA A 168 -2.03 -1.13 39.41
C ALA A 168 -0.86 -1.03 40.39
N ASP A 169 -0.25 -2.16 40.74
CA ASP A 169 0.78 -2.25 41.77
C ASP A 169 1.70 -3.47 41.51
N PRO A 170 2.66 -3.37 40.57
CA PRO A 170 3.55 -4.48 40.28
C PRO A 170 4.56 -4.73 41.40
N SER A 171 4.88 -6.00 41.63
CA SER A 171 5.83 -6.45 42.65
C SER A 171 7.26 -5.96 42.38
N ILE A 172 7.64 -5.86 41.11
CA ILE A 172 8.88 -5.23 40.66
C ILE A 172 8.50 -4.08 39.72
N ARG A 173 8.57 -2.85 40.21
CA ARG A 173 8.27 -1.63 39.44
C ARG A 173 9.41 -0.62 39.50
N PHE A 174 9.41 0.31 38.56
CA PHE A 174 10.29 1.49 38.59
C PHE A 174 9.50 2.71 39.09
N ALA A 175 9.79 3.91 38.59
CA ALA A 175 9.13 5.14 39.04
C ALA A 175 7.61 5.14 38.80
N ASP A 176 7.16 4.53 37.70
CA ASP A 176 5.74 4.43 37.37
C ASP A 176 5.06 3.34 38.19
N ILE A 177 4.01 3.72 38.92
CA ILE A 177 3.29 2.81 39.83
C ILE A 177 2.63 1.62 39.10
N ASN A 178 2.38 1.75 37.81
CA ASN A 178 1.62 0.81 36.99
C ASN A 178 2.44 0.19 35.84
N THR A 179 3.77 0.23 35.94
CA THR A 179 4.70 -0.39 34.98
C THR A 179 5.70 -1.27 35.71
N GLY A 180 5.73 -2.57 35.38
CA GLY A 180 6.57 -3.51 36.10
C GLY A 180 6.20 -4.99 35.91
N PHE A 181 6.99 -5.87 36.54
CA PHE A 181 6.72 -7.30 36.62
C PHE A 181 5.89 -7.63 37.86
N TYR A 182 4.95 -8.55 37.69
CA TYR A 182 4.06 -9.01 38.75
C TYR A 182 3.59 -10.44 38.48
N SER A 183 3.04 -11.06 39.51
CA SER A 183 2.33 -12.34 39.43
C SER A 183 0.88 -12.12 39.81
N GLU A 184 -0.07 -12.61 39.00
CA GLU A 184 -1.52 -12.53 39.26
C GLU A 184 -2.04 -13.72 40.10
N GLY A 185 -1.19 -14.73 40.32
CA GLY A 185 -1.51 -15.97 41.00
C GLY A 185 -0.38 -17.00 40.92
N VAL A 186 -0.59 -18.18 41.47
CA VAL A 186 0.45 -19.23 41.52
C VAL A 186 0.98 -19.58 40.13
N SER A 187 2.30 -19.74 40.02
CA SER A 187 3.00 -20.14 38.78
C SER A 187 2.73 -19.22 37.57
N SER A 188 2.57 -17.91 37.80
CA SER A 188 2.37 -16.93 36.73
C SER A 188 3.42 -15.80 36.78
N ILE A 189 3.67 -15.19 35.63
CA ILE A 189 4.44 -13.94 35.54
C ILE A 189 3.83 -13.06 34.47
N ALA A 190 3.77 -11.76 34.73
CA ALA A 190 3.24 -10.76 33.82
C ALA A 190 4.10 -9.50 33.85
N TYR A 191 4.09 -8.77 32.74
CA TYR A 191 4.69 -7.45 32.63
C TYR A 191 3.63 -6.44 32.17
N GLY A 192 3.45 -5.40 32.96
CA GLY A 192 2.52 -4.30 32.71
C GLY A 192 3.24 -3.03 32.31
N VAL A 193 2.62 -2.22 31.46
CA VAL A 193 3.07 -0.86 31.13
C VAL A 193 1.85 0.06 31.17
N ASN A 194 1.92 1.12 31.97
CA ASN A 194 0.85 2.10 32.13
C ASN A 194 -0.53 1.44 32.44
N GLY A 195 -0.54 0.46 33.36
CA GLY A 195 -1.75 -0.25 33.75
C GLY A 195 -2.29 -1.25 32.72
N THR A 196 -1.52 -1.54 31.67
CA THR A 196 -1.88 -2.51 30.61
C THR A 196 -0.93 -3.70 30.62
N LYS A 197 -1.45 -4.94 30.64
CA LYS A 197 -0.64 -6.15 30.50
C LYS A 197 -0.10 -6.25 29.08
N ARG A 198 1.22 -6.29 28.92
CA ARG A 198 1.91 -6.39 27.61
C ARG A 198 2.46 -7.77 27.34
N PHE A 199 2.84 -8.49 28.39
CA PHE A 199 3.33 -9.85 28.34
C PHE A 199 2.80 -10.63 29.55
N GLY A 200 2.56 -11.92 29.38
CA GLY A 200 2.40 -12.80 30.53
C GLY A 200 2.44 -14.29 30.19
N ILE A 201 2.87 -15.06 31.17
CA ILE A 201 2.84 -16.52 31.20
C ILE A 201 1.88 -16.93 32.32
N ASN A 202 0.88 -17.74 32.00
CA ASN A 202 -0.05 -18.26 33.01
C ASN A 202 0.46 -19.57 33.64
N ALA A 203 -0.27 -20.09 34.63
CA ALA A 203 0.05 -21.36 35.30
C ALA A 203 0.13 -22.59 34.38
N GLY A 204 -0.50 -22.52 33.19
CA GLY A 204 -0.43 -23.55 32.16
C GLY A 204 0.75 -23.39 31.18
N GLY A 205 1.61 -22.38 31.37
CA GLY A 205 2.75 -22.11 30.49
C GLY A 205 2.41 -21.35 29.21
N LEU A 206 1.16 -20.90 29.03
CA LEU A 206 0.75 -20.17 27.83
C LEU A 206 1.32 -18.75 27.84
N ILE A 207 2.04 -18.40 26.78
CA ILE A 207 2.64 -17.08 26.58
C ILE A 207 1.65 -16.19 25.81
N SER A 208 1.43 -14.99 26.32
CA SER A 208 0.54 -13.99 25.75
C SER A 208 1.21 -12.62 25.57
N PHE A 209 0.90 -11.93 24.46
CA PHE A 209 1.29 -10.53 24.21
C PHE A 209 0.07 -9.69 23.81
N GLY A 210 -0.13 -8.49 24.37
CA GLY A 210 -1.36 -7.72 24.09
C GLY A 210 -1.39 -6.20 24.41
N ASN A 211 -2.54 -5.57 24.10
CA ASN A 211 -2.80 -4.12 24.24
C ASN A 211 -4.04 -3.80 25.12
N SER A 212 -4.20 -2.52 25.45
CA SER A 212 -5.04 -1.95 26.53
C SER A 212 -6.57 -2.05 26.36
N LEU A 213 -7.10 -2.53 25.24
CA LEU A 213 -8.53 -2.39 24.95
C LEU A 213 -9.12 -3.77 24.61
N ALA A 214 -9.58 -4.47 25.66
CA ALA A 214 -10.47 -5.64 25.64
C ALA A 214 -10.39 -6.56 24.40
N LEU A 215 -9.79 -7.76 24.58
CA LEU A 215 -9.78 -8.97 23.72
C LEU A 215 -8.56 -9.31 22.83
N THR A 216 -7.35 -8.77 23.02
CA THR A 216 -6.24 -9.15 22.10
C THR A 216 -4.95 -9.49 22.81
N ASN A 217 -4.90 -10.66 23.46
CA ASN A 217 -3.65 -11.33 23.78
C ASN A 217 -3.40 -12.40 22.71
N TYR A 218 -2.32 -12.28 21.93
CA TYR A 218 -1.89 -13.37 21.06
C TYR A 218 -1.34 -14.50 21.90
N THR A 219 -2.05 -15.63 21.95
CA THR A 219 -1.65 -16.82 22.70
C THR A 219 -0.86 -17.76 21.79
N PHE A 220 0.41 -17.98 22.11
CA PHE A 220 1.27 -18.87 21.33
C PHE A 220 1.02 -20.35 21.65
N PRO A 221 1.15 -21.26 20.67
CA PRO A 221 1.16 -22.71 20.92
C PRO A 221 2.28 -23.12 21.87
N LEU A 222 2.02 -24.11 22.73
CA LEU A 222 3.01 -24.70 23.64
C LEU A 222 4.06 -25.58 22.94
N VAL A 223 3.89 -25.85 21.64
CA VAL A 223 4.76 -26.72 20.85
C VAL A 223 5.23 -25.96 19.61
N ARG A 224 6.48 -26.20 19.19
CA ARG A 224 7.03 -25.64 17.95
C ARG A 224 6.30 -26.16 16.71
N GLY A 225 6.28 -25.36 15.65
CA GLY A 225 5.83 -25.81 14.33
C GLY A 225 6.78 -26.86 13.74
N LEU A 226 6.25 -27.67 12.83
CA LEU A 226 7.03 -28.50 11.93
C LEU A 226 7.61 -27.66 10.78
N THR A 227 8.50 -28.23 9.97
CA THR A 227 9.04 -27.59 8.76
C THR A 227 7.88 -27.12 7.87
N ASP A 228 8.02 -25.92 7.32
CA ASP A 228 7.09 -25.27 6.39
C ASP A 228 5.70 -24.91 6.97
N GLN A 229 5.45 -25.09 8.26
CA GLN A 229 4.21 -24.60 8.88
C GLN A 229 4.25 -23.08 9.13
N LEU A 230 3.09 -22.43 8.96
CA LEU A 230 2.88 -21.00 9.25
C LEU A 230 2.16 -20.83 10.59
N LEU A 231 2.45 -19.76 11.31
CA LEU A 231 1.71 -19.38 12.51
C LEU A 231 0.58 -18.43 12.13
N GLN A 232 -0.67 -18.85 12.31
CA GLN A 232 -1.84 -18.06 11.95
C GLN A 232 -2.67 -17.70 13.17
N SER A 233 -3.28 -16.51 13.17
CA SER A 233 -4.29 -16.11 14.15
C SER A 233 -5.70 -16.49 13.70
N ASP A 234 -6.53 -16.95 14.64
CA ASP A 234 -7.96 -17.19 14.44
C ASP A 234 -8.83 -15.91 14.45
N GLY A 235 -8.22 -14.72 14.55
CA GLY A 235 -8.94 -13.44 14.69
C GLY A 235 -9.52 -13.17 16.09
N ASN A 236 -9.50 -14.17 16.99
CA ASN A 236 -9.89 -14.08 18.40
C ASN A 236 -8.69 -14.06 19.35
N GLY A 237 -7.47 -14.04 18.82
CA GLY A 237 -6.21 -13.94 19.58
C GLY A 237 -5.52 -15.27 19.86
N ASN A 238 -6.02 -16.41 19.39
CA ASN A 238 -5.26 -17.65 19.47
C ASN A 238 -4.38 -17.78 18.22
N LEU A 239 -3.11 -18.18 18.42
CA LEU A 239 -2.20 -18.54 17.35
C LEU A 239 -2.11 -20.06 17.25
N SER A 240 -2.10 -20.60 16.03
CA SER A 240 -1.90 -22.03 15.76
C SER A 240 -0.99 -22.25 14.57
N TRP A 241 -0.19 -23.33 14.61
CA TRP A 241 0.56 -23.78 13.44
C TRP A 241 -0.39 -24.42 12.45
N ILE A 242 -0.35 -23.94 11.20
CA ILE A 242 -1.14 -24.45 10.09
C ILE A 242 -0.23 -24.87 8.96
N ASP A 243 -0.69 -25.82 8.17
CA ASP A 243 -0.07 -26.13 6.88
C ASP A 243 -0.40 -24.99 5.90
N PRO A 244 0.58 -24.39 5.19
CA PRO A 244 0.30 -23.41 4.15
C PRO A 244 -0.74 -23.86 3.13
N LEU A 245 -0.81 -25.17 2.85
CA LEU A 245 -1.79 -25.75 1.92
C LEU A 245 -3.23 -25.61 2.43
N ALA A 246 -3.43 -25.37 3.73
CA ALA A 246 -4.75 -25.12 4.31
C ALA A 246 -5.20 -23.65 4.18
N LEU A 247 -4.34 -22.77 3.66
CA LEU A 247 -4.67 -21.37 3.34
C LEU A 247 -5.19 -21.19 1.91
N ASP A 248 -5.22 -22.26 1.13
CA ASP A 248 -5.70 -22.23 -0.24
C ASP A 248 -7.21 -21.92 -0.23
N ASP A 249 -7.59 -20.79 -0.82
CA ASP A 249 -8.98 -20.49 -1.13
C ASP A 249 -9.46 -21.28 -2.37
N GLY A 250 -8.59 -22.13 -2.94
CA GLY A 250 -8.84 -23.03 -4.07
C GLY A 250 -8.85 -22.31 -5.39
N ASP A 251 -8.45 -21.04 -5.38
CA ASP A 251 -8.75 -20.10 -6.43
C ASP A 251 -7.50 -19.84 -7.26
N TRP A 252 -6.30 -19.81 -6.66
CA TRP A 252 -5.03 -19.63 -7.37
C TRP A 252 -3.93 -20.54 -6.83
N VAL A 253 -3.43 -21.44 -7.68
CA VAL A 253 -2.38 -22.40 -7.36
C VAL A 253 -1.13 -22.11 -8.17
N ASP A 254 0.01 -22.01 -7.48
CA ASP A 254 1.33 -21.99 -8.10
C ASP A 254 1.69 -23.40 -8.57
N ILE A 255 1.87 -23.58 -9.88
CA ILE A 255 2.35 -24.82 -10.51
C ILE A 255 3.70 -24.61 -11.19
N GLY A 256 4.65 -24.05 -10.44
CA GLY A 256 6.07 -24.06 -10.81
C GLY A 256 6.53 -22.73 -11.40
N VAL A 257 6.42 -22.56 -12.73
CA VAL A 257 6.70 -21.26 -13.39
C VAL A 257 5.42 -20.48 -13.69
N ASP A 258 4.26 -21.11 -13.46
CA ASP A 258 2.94 -20.61 -13.82
C ASP A 258 2.05 -20.46 -12.58
N LEU A 259 1.12 -19.50 -12.66
CA LEU A 259 0.03 -19.33 -11.71
C LEU A 259 -1.28 -19.77 -12.39
N GLU A 260 -1.93 -20.81 -11.86
CA GLU A 260 -3.16 -21.38 -12.41
C GLU A 260 -4.35 -21.08 -11.50
N ARG A 261 -5.47 -20.65 -12.08
CA ARG A 261 -6.73 -20.47 -11.35
C ARG A 261 -7.56 -21.76 -11.42
N GLN A 262 -7.85 -22.39 -10.28
CA GLN A 262 -8.56 -23.68 -10.25
C GLN A 262 -10.10 -23.55 -10.20
N SER A 263 -10.65 -22.37 -9.87
CA SER A 263 -12.09 -22.12 -9.89
C SER A 263 -12.47 -20.63 -10.05
N GLY A 264 -13.66 -20.38 -10.63
CA GLY A 264 -14.23 -19.04 -10.84
C GLY A 264 -13.61 -18.21 -11.98
N ASP A 265 -14.21 -17.06 -12.28
CA ASP A 265 -13.73 -16.15 -13.34
C ASP A 265 -12.47 -15.38 -12.89
N VAL A 266 -11.52 -15.18 -13.81
CA VAL A 266 -10.35 -14.33 -13.62
C VAL A 266 -10.68 -12.90 -14.06
N TYR A 267 -10.73 -11.97 -13.11
CA TYR A 267 -10.87 -10.53 -13.40
C TYR A 267 -9.48 -9.87 -13.40
N ILE A 268 -8.93 -9.55 -14.58
CA ILE A 268 -7.72 -8.71 -14.71
C ILE A 268 -8.16 -7.29 -15.07
N GLY A 269 -8.19 -6.41 -14.07
CA GLY A 269 -8.65 -5.02 -14.21
C GLY A 269 -9.60 -4.62 -13.07
N ASN A 270 -9.38 -3.44 -12.47
CA ASN A 270 -10.20 -2.94 -11.37
C ASN A 270 -11.40 -2.16 -11.94
N THR A 271 -12.59 -2.50 -11.44
CA THR A 271 -13.89 -1.81 -11.44
C THR A 271 -14.34 -1.06 -12.70
N SER A 272 -15.66 -0.99 -12.91
CA SER A 272 -16.33 -0.40 -14.08
C SER A 272 -16.08 1.11 -14.34
N LEU A 273 -15.12 1.73 -13.65
CA LEU A 273 -14.82 3.16 -13.69
C LEU A 273 -13.50 3.50 -14.40
N THR A 274 -12.64 2.51 -14.65
CA THR A 274 -11.38 2.72 -15.39
C THR A 274 -11.34 1.78 -16.56
N ASN A 275 -11.36 2.33 -17.78
CA ASN A 275 -11.24 1.65 -19.06
C ASN A 275 -9.84 1.00 -19.20
N ASN A 276 -9.57 0.00 -18.36
CA ASN A 276 -8.35 -0.79 -18.38
C ASN A 276 -8.66 -2.06 -19.17
N ASP A 277 -8.58 -1.93 -20.48
CA ASP A 277 -8.63 -3.06 -21.40
C ASP A 277 -7.50 -4.03 -21.05
N LEU A 278 -7.75 -5.33 -21.24
CA LEU A 278 -6.73 -6.37 -21.12
C LEU A 278 -5.65 -6.12 -22.18
N TRP A 279 -4.53 -5.52 -21.77
CA TRP A 279 -3.43 -5.22 -22.67
C TRP A 279 -2.52 -6.45 -22.82
N ILE A 280 -2.77 -7.26 -23.84
CA ILE A 280 -1.87 -8.35 -24.24
C ILE A 280 -0.88 -7.77 -25.24
N SER A 281 0.37 -7.56 -24.81
CA SER A 281 1.33 -6.69 -25.52
C SER A 281 1.72 -7.17 -26.92
N ASP A 282 1.49 -8.43 -27.28
CA ASP A 282 2.18 -8.98 -28.45
C ASP A 282 1.40 -9.96 -29.35
N ARG A 283 0.25 -10.54 -28.93
CA ARG A 283 -0.64 -11.40 -29.76
C ARG A 283 -1.76 -12.05 -28.93
N ILE A 284 -2.96 -12.19 -29.50
CA ILE A 284 -4.13 -12.92 -28.96
C ILE A 284 -4.17 -14.39 -29.44
N ILE A 285 -3.21 -14.83 -30.26
CA ILE A 285 -3.14 -16.18 -30.83
C ILE A 285 -1.86 -16.84 -30.33
N ASP A 286 -2.00 -17.75 -29.37
CA ASP A 286 -0.91 -18.63 -28.93
C ASP A 286 -0.82 -19.86 -29.87
N TRP A 287 0.42 -20.21 -30.25
CA TRP A 287 0.74 -21.30 -31.17
C TRP A 287 0.89 -22.64 -30.43
N ASP A 288 0.80 -22.68 -29.10
CA ASP A 288 0.88 -23.94 -28.35
C ASP A 288 -0.31 -24.17 -27.41
N SER A 289 -0.60 -25.45 -27.23
CA SER A 289 -1.94 -25.97 -26.94
C SER A 289 -2.25 -26.03 -25.45
N SER A 290 -2.51 -24.88 -24.84
CA SER A 290 -3.29 -24.84 -23.60
C SER A 290 -3.83 -23.44 -23.30
N GLY A 291 -5.11 -23.20 -23.65
CA GLY A 291 -5.94 -22.31 -22.84
C GLY A 291 -6.54 -21.03 -23.47
N PHE A 292 -6.31 -20.72 -24.76
CA PHE A 292 -6.94 -19.55 -25.37
C PHE A 292 -7.36 -19.81 -26.84
N TYR A 293 -8.66 -19.81 -27.12
CA TYR A 293 -9.28 -20.32 -28.35
C TYR A 293 -9.22 -19.35 -29.53
N LEU A 294 -8.17 -19.47 -30.35
CA LEU A 294 -8.20 -19.35 -31.81
C LEU A 294 -7.38 -20.53 -32.37
N ASP A 295 -7.93 -21.75 -32.26
CA ASP A 295 -7.34 -22.99 -32.74
C ASP A 295 -7.16 -22.95 -34.28
N PRO A 296 -5.93 -23.01 -34.81
CA PRO A 296 -5.67 -23.04 -36.25
C PRO A 296 -5.93 -24.42 -36.90
N ASN A 297 -6.15 -25.47 -36.10
CA ASN A 297 -6.35 -26.85 -36.55
C ASN A 297 -7.78 -27.39 -36.30
N SER A 298 -8.67 -26.57 -35.75
CA SER A 298 -10.12 -26.82 -35.62
C SER A 298 -10.91 -25.57 -36.03
N THR A 299 -12.21 -25.69 -36.27
CA THR A 299 -13.07 -24.54 -36.53
C THR A 299 -13.29 -23.73 -35.25
N SER A 300 -12.43 -22.75 -35.00
CA SER A 300 -12.72 -21.69 -34.02
C SER A 300 -13.70 -20.69 -34.64
N VAL A 301 -14.85 -20.51 -33.99
CA VAL A 301 -15.87 -19.56 -34.45
C VAL A 301 -15.83 -18.36 -33.53
N VAL A 302 -15.29 -17.25 -34.01
CA VAL A 302 -15.49 -15.95 -33.37
C VAL A 302 -16.77 -15.37 -33.94
N ASN A 303 -17.74 -15.09 -33.07
CA ASN A 303 -19.02 -14.51 -33.48
C ASN A 303 -18.86 -13.07 -33.96
N GLU A 304 -18.05 -12.27 -33.27
CA GLU A 304 -17.86 -10.85 -33.57
C GLU A 304 -16.47 -10.37 -33.11
N ILE A 305 -15.87 -9.49 -33.90
CA ILE A 305 -14.65 -8.75 -33.55
C ILE A 305 -14.95 -7.28 -33.81
N GLU A 306 -14.89 -6.47 -32.76
CA GLU A 306 -15.01 -5.02 -32.85
C GLU A 306 -13.61 -4.41 -33.01
N PHE A 307 -13.45 -3.53 -33.99
CA PHE A 307 -12.25 -2.73 -34.20
C PHE A 307 -12.61 -1.25 -33.99
N SER A 308 -11.65 -0.43 -33.58
CA SER A 308 -11.83 1.03 -33.60
C SER A 308 -12.16 1.52 -35.02
N ASP A 309 -12.72 2.73 -35.16
CA ASP A 309 -13.01 3.28 -36.50
C ASP A 309 -11.74 3.43 -37.37
N GLY A 310 -10.63 3.86 -36.76
CA GLY A 310 -9.38 4.11 -37.47
C GLY A 310 -9.44 5.34 -38.39
N SER A 311 -8.44 5.47 -39.27
CA SER A 311 -8.36 6.56 -40.25
C SER A 311 -7.55 6.15 -41.47
N SER A 312 -7.53 6.99 -42.51
CA SER A 312 -6.69 6.72 -43.70
C SER A 312 -5.19 6.68 -43.38
N SER A 313 -4.74 7.35 -42.31
CA SER A 313 -3.36 7.33 -41.82
C SER A 313 -3.08 6.25 -40.77
N ASP A 314 -4.12 5.66 -40.19
CA ASP A 314 -4.03 4.67 -39.11
C ASP A 314 -5.23 3.71 -39.21
N PRO A 315 -5.22 2.78 -40.17
CA PRO A 315 -6.31 1.84 -40.37
C PRO A 315 -6.35 0.78 -39.26
N SER A 316 -7.56 0.40 -38.87
CA SER A 316 -7.83 -0.52 -37.75
C SER A 316 -7.49 -1.97 -38.07
N ILE A 317 -7.60 -2.37 -39.34
CA ILE A 317 -7.14 -3.65 -39.84
C ILE A 317 -5.98 -3.40 -40.79
N ARG A 318 -4.76 -3.71 -40.36
CA ARG A 318 -3.52 -3.52 -41.12
C ARG A 318 -2.50 -4.60 -40.84
N PHE A 319 -1.50 -4.68 -41.71
CA PHE A 319 -0.32 -5.52 -41.49
C PHE A 319 0.82 -4.66 -40.94
N SER A 320 2.07 -4.93 -41.32
CA SER A 320 3.24 -4.16 -40.89
C SER A 320 3.24 -2.71 -41.37
N ASP A 321 2.57 -2.42 -42.49
CA ASP A 321 2.43 -1.06 -42.99
C ASP A 321 1.38 -0.29 -42.19
N THR A 322 1.80 0.79 -41.56
CA THR A 322 0.99 1.60 -40.65
C THR A 322 -0.13 2.38 -41.34
N ASN A 323 -0.11 2.52 -42.67
CA ASN A 323 -1.04 3.39 -43.40
C ASN A 323 -1.73 2.71 -44.59
N THR A 324 -1.71 1.37 -44.63
CA THR A 324 -2.37 0.56 -45.64
C THR A 324 -3.25 -0.48 -44.94
N GLY A 325 -4.55 -0.46 -45.20
CA GLY A 325 -5.50 -1.31 -44.48
C GLY A 325 -6.97 -0.88 -44.59
N PHE A 326 -7.84 -1.55 -43.84
CA PHE A 326 -9.26 -1.22 -43.75
C PHE A 326 -9.56 -0.38 -42.51
N PHE A 327 -10.49 0.55 -42.66
CA PHE A 327 -10.95 1.46 -41.61
C PHE A 327 -12.40 1.88 -41.87
N GLN A 328 -13.05 2.44 -40.87
CA GLN A 328 -14.39 3.02 -40.95
C GLN A 328 -14.27 4.54 -41.03
N PRO A 329 -14.41 5.15 -42.23
CA PRO A 329 -14.25 6.60 -42.38
C PRO A 329 -15.38 7.40 -41.69
N VAL A 330 -16.59 6.84 -41.69
CA VAL A 330 -17.80 7.33 -41.02
C VAL A 330 -18.70 6.14 -40.70
N ALA A 331 -19.71 6.33 -39.84
CA ALA A 331 -20.63 5.27 -39.46
C ALA A 331 -21.29 4.59 -40.67
N SER A 332 -21.37 3.25 -40.64
CA SER A 332 -21.97 2.42 -41.70
C SER A 332 -21.23 2.42 -43.04
N GLU A 333 -19.94 2.80 -43.07
CA GLU A 333 -19.12 2.79 -44.29
C GLU A 333 -17.83 2.01 -44.09
N LEU A 334 -17.29 1.42 -45.15
CA LEU A 334 -16.01 0.72 -45.15
C LEU A 334 -15.04 1.39 -46.12
N GLY A 335 -13.89 1.81 -45.60
CA GLY A 335 -12.80 2.39 -46.38
C GLY A 335 -11.60 1.46 -46.46
N TYR A 336 -10.91 1.48 -47.59
CA TYR A 336 -9.56 0.94 -47.73
C TYR A 336 -8.58 2.06 -48.08
N THR A 337 -7.49 2.13 -47.33
CA THR A 337 -6.39 3.09 -47.54
C THR A 337 -5.15 2.37 -48.02
N ALA A 338 -4.36 3.05 -48.85
CA ALA A 338 -3.01 2.62 -49.24
C ALA A 338 -2.10 3.84 -49.29
N ASN A 339 -0.94 3.76 -48.61
CA ASN A 339 -0.02 4.87 -48.44
C ASN A 339 -0.70 6.13 -47.85
N GLY A 340 -1.57 5.96 -46.86
CA GLY A 340 -2.22 7.08 -46.16
C GLY A 340 -3.40 7.74 -46.90
N THR A 341 -3.70 7.29 -48.12
CA THR A 341 -4.76 7.83 -48.98
C THR A 341 -5.84 6.79 -49.21
N GLU A 342 -7.09 7.16 -49.00
CA GLU A 342 -8.23 6.30 -49.30
C GLU A 342 -8.35 6.00 -50.79
N ARG A 343 -8.51 4.71 -51.13
CA ARG A 343 -8.57 4.22 -52.51
C ARG A 343 -9.91 3.60 -52.87
N LEU A 344 -10.61 3.03 -51.89
CA LEU A 344 -11.88 2.35 -52.08
C LEU A 344 -12.82 2.67 -50.92
N ARG A 345 -14.09 2.91 -51.24
CA ARG A 345 -15.16 3.12 -50.26
C ARG A 345 -16.38 2.28 -50.60
N ILE A 346 -17.00 1.67 -49.59
CA ILE A 346 -18.39 1.23 -49.66
C ILE A 346 -19.20 2.17 -48.77
N ASP A 347 -20.10 2.94 -49.37
CA ASP A 347 -20.92 3.92 -48.65
C ASP A 347 -22.08 3.25 -47.89
N SER A 348 -22.82 4.06 -47.13
CA SER A 348 -23.97 3.60 -46.33
C SER A 348 -25.17 3.09 -47.16
N ASN A 349 -25.18 3.32 -48.49
CA ASN A 349 -26.17 2.77 -49.42
C ASN A 349 -25.68 1.48 -50.08
N GLY A 350 -24.44 1.05 -49.83
CA GLY A 350 -23.81 -0.11 -50.45
C GLY A 350 -23.15 0.17 -51.81
N ASN A 351 -22.96 1.45 -52.17
CA ASN A 351 -22.28 1.83 -53.41
C ASN A 351 -20.76 1.70 -53.26
N LEU A 352 -20.10 1.07 -54.23
CA LEU A 352 -18.65 0.92 -54.27
C LEU A 352 -17.99 2.07 -55.06
N GLY A 353 -17.20 2.90 -54.39
CA GLY A 353 -16.34 3.91 -54.98
C GLY A 353 -14.89 3.44 -55.10
N ILE A 354 -14.26 3.67 -56.26
CA ILE A 354 -12.82 3.51 -56.48
C ILE A 354 -12.24 4.87 -56.85
N GLN A 355 -11.27 5.34 -56.05
CA GLN A 355 -10.69 6.70 -56.12
C GLN A 355 -11.73 7.84 -55.96
N THR A 356 -12.91 7.53 -55.42
CA THR A 356 -13.96 8.50 -55.06
C THR A 356 -14.52 8.15 -53.69
N MET A 357 -14.73 9.17 -52.84
CA MET A 357 -15.23 9.02 -51.48
C MET A 357 -16.75 9.26 -51.38
N ASN A 358 -17.41 9.64 -52.48
CA ASN A 358 -18.85 9.92 -52.50
C ASN A 358 -19.51 9.25 -53.72
N PRO A 359 -19.44 7.92 -53.85
CA PRO A 359 -20.02 7.22 -55.00
C PRO A 359 -21.52 7.51 -55.11
N GLN A 360 -21.98 7.92 -56.29
CA GLN A 360 -23.39 8.21 -56.59
C GLN A 360 -24.11 7.02 -57.25
N TYR A 361 -23.35 5.99 -57.64
CA TYR A 361 -23.83 4.81 -58.34
C TYR A 361 -23.28 3.54 -57.67
N ALA A 362 -23.94 2.41 -57.90
CA ALA A 362 -23.56 1.10 -57.31
C ALA A 362 -22.08 0.75 -57.49
N LEU A 363 -21.47 1.13 -58.61
CA LEU A 363 -20.03 1.14 -58.83
C LEU A 363 -19.65 2.46 -59.50
N GLU A 364 -18.81 3.26 -58.85
CA GLU A 364 -18.24 4.49 -59.42
C GLU A 364 -16.70 4.42 -59.39
N VAL A 365 -16.08 4.55 -60.55
CA VAL A 365 -14.62 4.60 -60.69
C VAL A 365 -14.22 5.99 -61.15
N SER A 366 -13.54 6.74 -60.30
CA SER A 366 -12.92 8.02 -60.68
C SER A 366 -11.57 7.77 -61.35
N GLY A 367 -11.61 7.30 -62.59
CA GLY A 367 -10.42 6.97 -63.38
C GLY A 367 -10.74 6.17 -64.64
N ALA A 368 -9.72 5.82 -65.40
CA ALA A 368 -9.86 4.94 -66.57
C ALA A 368 -10.03 3.48 -66.13
N ILE A 369 -10.87 2.73 -66.85
CA ILE A 369 -11.04 1.29 -66.71
C ILE A 369 -10.37 0.61 -67.90
N PHE A 370 -9.30 -0.14 -67.65
CA PHE A 370 -8.65 -0.97 -68.66
C PHE A 370 -9.25 -2.37 -68.61
N LEU A 371 -9.72 -2.87 -69.76
CA LEU A 371 -10.31 -4.20 -69.90
C LEU A 371 -9.33 -5.10 -70.65
N GLU A 372 -8.96 -6.22 -70.04
CA GLU A 372 -8.18 -7.27 -70.70
C GLU A 372 -9.05 -8.07 -71.66
N ASP A 373 -8.41 -8.67 -72.67
CA ASP A 373 -9.10 -9.53 -73.62
C ASP A 373 -9.73 -10.73 -72.92
N SER A 374 -11.03 -10.93 -73.17
CA SER A 374 -11.80 -12.05 -72.66
C SER A 374 -12.36 -12.89 -73.79
N VAL A 375 -12.48 -14.19 -73.53
CA VAL A 375 -13.39 -15.04 -74.31
C VAL A 375 -14.81 -14.54 -74.11
N VAL A 376 -15.64 -14.69 -75.16
CA VAL A 376 -17.06 -14.33 -75.12
C VAL A 376 -17.67 -14.97 -73.89
N PRO A 377 -18.30 -14.19 -72.99
CA PRO A 377 -19.00 -14.75 -71.85
C PRO A 377 -20.01 -15.79 -72.34
N GLY A 378 -19.95 -17.03 -71.84
CA GLY A 378 -20.94 -18.06 -72.16
C GLY A 378 -22.35 -17.67 -71.69
N SER A 379 -23.36 -18.51 -71.97
CA SER A 379 -24.80 -18.31 -71.65
C SER A 379 -25.13 -17.14 -70.70
N LEU A 380 -25.63 -16.05 -71.26
CA LEU A 380 -25.92 -14.78 -70.57
C LEU A 380 -27.39 -14.65 -70.17
N ALA A 381 -28.06 -15.73 -69.76
CA ALA A 381 -29.48 -15.68 -69.43
C ALA A 381 -29.79 -14.50 -68.48
N ASN A 382 -30.54 -13.51 -68.97
CA ASN A 382 -30.90 -12.25 -68.31
C ASN A 382 -29.76 -11.25 -68.01
N HIS A 383 -28.61 -11.34 -68.68
CA HIS A 383 -27.47 -10.45 -68.47
C HIS A 383 -26.97 -9.84 -69.79
N SER A 384 -26.38 -8.64 -69.73
CA SER A 384 -25.64 -8.02 -70.83
C SER A 384 -24.30 -7.53 -70.30
N GLY A 385 -23.28 -7.42 -71.14
CA GLY A 385 -21.93 -7.05 -70.70
C GLY A 385 -21.17 -6.20 -71.70
N ILE A 386 -20.07 -5.61 -71.21
CA ILE A 386 -19.06 -4.92 -72.00
C ILE A 386 -17.70 -5.54 -71.64
N PHE A 387 -16.92 -5.93 -72.64
CA PHE A 387 -15.62 -6.59 -72.45
C PHE A 387 -14.67 -6.22 -73.60
N SER A 388 -13.37 -6.52 -73.46
CA SER A 388 -12.42 -6.44 -74.57
C SER A 388 -12.34 -7.78 -75.30
N GLN A 389 -12.30 -7.74 -76.63
CA GLN A 389 -12.01 -8.90 -77.46
C GLN A 389 -11.08 -8.49 -78.61
N SER A 390 -9.88 -9.08 -78.67
CA SER A 390 -8.85 -8.71 -79.65
C SER A 390 -8.47 -7.22 -79.57
N GLY A 391 -8.44 -6.67 -78.36
CA GLY A 391 -8.18 -5.25 -78.08
C GLY A 391 -9.35 -4.31 -78.35
N GLU A 392 -10.52 -4.84 -78.73
CA GLU A 392 -11.71 -4.05 -79.07
C GLU A 392 -12.80 -4.11 -78.01
N LEU A 393 -13.39 -2.97 -77.69
CA LEU A 393 -14.53 -2.90 -76.79
C LEU A 393 -15.75 -3.52 -77.47
N THR A 394 -16.32 -4.55 -76.84
CA THR A 394 -17.44 -5.32 -77.36
C THR A 394 -18.54 -5.41 -76.31
N ALA A 395 -19.77 -5.10 -76.73
CA ALA A 395 -20.98 -5.37 -75.96
C ALA A 395 -21.55 -6.74 -76.34
N VAL A 396 -22.18 -7.40 -75.37
CA VAL A 396 -22.94 -8.63 -75.56
C VAL A 396 -24.31 -8.54 -74.90
N ASP A 397 -25.34 -9.06 -75.56
CA ASP A 397 -26.70 -9.15 -74.99
C ASP A 397 -27.00 -10.51 -74.35
N ALA A 398 -28.20 -10.66 -73.77
CA ALA A 398 -28.61 -11.86 -73.05
C ALA A 398 -28.75 -13.12 -73.90
N VAL A 399 -28.74 -12.97 -75.23
CA VAL A 399 -28.84 -14.06 -76.21
C VAL A 399 -27.46 -14.37 -76.80
N GLY A 400 -26.41 -13.62 -76.40
CA GLY A 400 -25.05 -13.80 -76.86
C GLY A 400 -24.71 -13.03 -78.14
N ASN A 401 -25.57 -12.11 -78.59
CA ASN A 401 -25.25 -11.28 -79.75
C ASN A 401 -24.14 -10.31 -79.41
N LEU A 402 -23.10 -10.27 -80.25
CA LEU A 402 -21.94 -9.41 -80.07
C LEU A 402 -22.06 -8.15 -80.93
N THR A 403 -21.83 -7.00 -80.30
CA THR A 403 -21.72 -5.71 -80.97
C THR A 403 -20.41 -5.06 -80.54
N THR A 404 -19.46 -4.97 -81.46
CA THR A 404 -18.24 -4.21 -81.21
C THR A 404 -18.62 -2.72 -81.13
N ILE A 405 -18.23 -2.03 -80.05
CA ILE A 405 -18.52 -0.61 -79.80
C ILE A 405 -17.41 0.29 -80.37
N SER A 406 -16.16 -0.20 -80.42
CA SER A 406 -15.00 0.55 -80.95
C SER A 406 -14.46 0.00 -82.26
N PRO A 407 -15.25 -0.48 -83.24
CA PRO A 407 -14.74 -1.46 -84.20
C PRO A 407 -13.66 -0.86 -85.12
N HIS A 408 -12.46 -1.44 -85.07
CA HIS A 408 -11.54 -1.47 -86.20
C HIS A 408 -11.51 -2.85 -86.86
N ASN A 409 -12.59 -3.61 -86.73
CA ASN A 409 -12.75 -4.90 -87.39
C ASN A 409 -13.10 -4.68 -88.88
N PHE A 410 -12.15 -4.96 -89.76
CA PHE A 410 -12.27 -4.86 -91.23
C PHE A 410 -12.10 -6.26 -91.88
N SER A 411 -12.64 -7.30 -91.25
CA SER A 411 -12.47 -8.68 -91.70
C SER A 411 -13.26 -9.03 -92.97
N LEU A 412 -14.35 -8.31 -93.27
CA LEU A 412 -15.18 -8.56 -94.47
C LEU A 412 -15.04 -7.48 -95.55
N VAL A 413 -14.47 -6.33 -95.22
CA VAL A 413 -14.27 -5.19 -96.14
C VAL A 413 -12.91 -4.57 -95.89
N GLU A 414 -12.25 -4.07 -96.94
CA GLU A 414 -10.99 -3.33 -96.79
C GLU A 414 -11.23 -1.98 -96.10
N SER A 415 -10.37 -1.63 -95.14
CA SER A 415 -10.41 -0.33 -94.48
C SER A 415 -10.10 0.80 -95.47
N SER A 416 -10.99 1.79 -95.56
CA SER A 416 -10.79 2.96 -96.42
C SER A 416 -9.70 3.92 -95.90
N HIS A 417 -9.34 3.84 -94.62
CA HIS A 417 -8.37 4.75 -94.00
C HIS A 417 -7.85 4.21 -92.66
N PRO A 418 -6.62 4.54 -92.21
CA PRO A 418 -6.12 4.15 -90.88
C PRO A 418 -6.99 4.62 -89.70
N MET A 419 -7.77 5.69 -89.88
CA MET A 419 -8.72 6.20 -88.88
C MET A 419 -10.18 5.76 -89.15
N ALA A 420 -10.40 4.89 -90.14
CA ALA A 420 -11.73 4.37 -90.39
C ALA A 420 -12.16 3.52 -89.18
N TRP A 421 -13.40 3.72 -88.77
CA TRP A 421 -14.10 2.79 -87.90
C TRP A 421 -15.11 2.02 -88.75
N SER A 422 -15.38 0.79 -88.35
CA SER A 422 -16.42 0.00 -88.96
C SER A 422 -17.64 -0.06 -88.06
N PHE A 423 -18.80 -0.37 -88.64
CA PHE A 423 -19.85 -1.04 -87.91
C PHE A 423 -19.65 -2.53 -88.14
N TYR A 424 -19.49 -3.31 -87.08
CA TYR A 424 -19.35 -4.75 -87.15
C TYR A 424 -20.35 -5.39 -86.19
N SER A 425 -21.10 -6.37 -86.67
CA SER A 425 -22.00 -7.17 -85.85
C SER A 425 -22.02 -8.61 -86.36
N ARG A 426 -22.10 -9.56 -85.43
CA ARG A 426 -22.17 -10.99 -85.71
C ARG A 426 -23.27 -11.61 -84.87
N ASN A 427 -24.14 -12.36 -85.53
CA ASN A 427 -25.19 -13.14 -84.90
C ASN A 427 -24.91 -14.63 -85.16
N GLU A 428 -24.57 -15.35 -84.08
CA GLU A 428 -24.25 -16.78 -84.17
C GLU A 428 -25.50 -17.65 -84.32
N GLU A 429 -26.66 -17.20 -83.85
CA GLU A 429 -27.93 -17.94 -83.92
C GLU A 429 -28.37 -18.16 -85.38
N ILE A 430 -28.20 -17.16 -86.24
CA ILE A 430 -28.52 -17.27 -87.68
C ILE A 430 -27.27 -17.47 -88.56
N GLY A 431 -26.07 -17.50 -87.96
CA GLY A 431 -24.81 -17.71 -88.67
C GLY A 431 -24.42 -16.59 -89.63
N GLN A 432 -24.76 -15.33 -89.32
CA GLN A 432 -24.51 -14.17 -90.18
C GLN A 432 -23.67 -13.11 -89.50
N GLN A 433 -22.95 -12.34 -90.31
CA GLN A 433 -22.16 -11.19 -89.87
C GLN A 433 -22.20 -10.07 -90.91
N ILE A 434 -22.10 -8.84 -90.43
CA ILE A 434 -22.09 -7.62 -91.24
C ILE A 434 -20.89 -6.76 -90.86
N ASN A 435 -20.28 -6.13 -91.87
CA ASN A 435 -19.21 -5.18 -91.68
C ASN A 435 -19.39 -4.01 -92.64
N VAL A 436 -19.44 -2.79 -92.12
CA VAL A 436 -19.63 -1.56 -92.91
C VAL A 436 -18.50 -0.62 -92.60
N ASP A 437 -17.80 -0.12 -93.61
CA ASP A 437 -16.85 0.98 -93.44
C ASP A 437 -17.65 2.28 -93.23
N MET A 438 -17.71 2.74 -92.00
CA MET A 438 -18.54 3.89 -91.64
C MET A 438 -17.92 5.20 -92.12
N LEU A 439 -16.59 5.32 -92.12
CA LEU A 439 -15.92 6.51 -92.64
C LEU A 439 -16.23 6.69 -94.13
N LYS A 440 -16.07 5.63 -94.94
CA LYS A 440 -16.42 5.64 -96.36
C LYS A 440 -17.90 5.92 -96.58
N THR A 441 -18.77 5.34 -95.75
CA THR A 441 -20.21 5.57 -95.82
C THR A 441 -20.55 7.05 -95.57
N VAL A 442 -19.99 7.66 -94.54
CA VAL A 442 -20.21 9.09 -94.26
C VAL A 442 -19.64 9.96 -95.38
N ARG A 443 -18.44 9.67 -95.90
CA ARG A 443 -17.90 10.40 -97.06
C ARG A 443 -18.81 10.32 -98.30
N LEU A 444 -19.43 9.16 -98.56
CA LEU A 444 -20.43 9.03 -99.62
C LEU A 444 -21.67 9.90 -99.35
N VAL A 445 -22.12 9.98 -98.09
CA VAL A 445 -23.22 10.86 -97.68
C VAL A 445 -22.85 12.33 -97.83
N GLU A 446 -21.63 12.76 -97.44
CA GLU A 446 -21.15 14.13 -97.67
C GLU A 446 -21.19 14.48 -99.17
N LYS A 447 -20.75 13.56 -100.05
CA LYS A 447 -20.79 13.75 -101.51
C LYS A 447 -22.22 13.89 -102.04
N LEU A 448 -23.17 13.13 -101.51
CA LEU A 448 -24.57 13.17 -101.96
C LEU A 448 -25.35 14.37 -101.39
N SER A 449 -25.05 14.77 -100.15
CA SER A 449 -25.76 15.84 -99.42
C SER A 449 -25.16 17.23 -99.64
N GLY A 450 -23.86 17.31 -99.93
CA GLY A 450 -23.09 18.56 -99.95
C GLY A 450 -22.71 19.07 -98.56
N GLU A 451 -23.07 18.36 -97.49
CA GLU A 451 -22.74 18.73 -96.11
C GLU A 451 -21.45 18.06 -95.66
N LYS A 452 -20.56 18.81 -94.99
CA LYS A 452 -19.33 18.26 -94.40
C LYS A 452 -19.62 17.76 -92.98
N LEU A 453 -19.53 16.45 -92.79
CA LEU A 453 -19.81 15.71 -91.56
C LEU A 453 -18.53 15.23 -90.86
N ILE A 454 -17.46 14.97 -91.60
CA ILE A 454 -16.17 14.51 -91.09
C ILE A 454 -15.13 15.63 -91.17
N ASN A 455 -14.64 16.03 -90.00
CA ASN A 455 -13.57 17.00 -89.82
C ASN A 455 -12.34 16.29 -89.25
N LEU A 456 -11.23 16.29 -90.00
CA LEU A 456 -9.96 15.71 -89.56
C LEU A 456 -8.98 16.85 -89.31
N ALA A 457 -8.16 16.69 -88.28
CA ALA A 457 -7.06 17.59 -87.96
C ALA A 457 -5.87 16.79 -87.43
N ASP A 458 -4.66 17.35 -87.51
CA ASP A 458 -3.50 16.84 -86.79
C ASP A 458 -3.60 17.12 -85.28
N LEU A 459 -2.64 16.61 -84.50
CA LEU A 459 -2.62 16.81 -83.04
C LEU A 459 -2.41 18.28 -82.63
N ASP A 460 -1.95 19.12 -83.55
CA ASP A 460 -1.79 20.55 -83.38
C ASP A 460 -3.05 21.34 -83.81
N GLY A 461 -4.09 20.64 -84.29
CA GLY A 461 -5.38 21.20 -84.66
C GLY A 461 -5.48 21.72 -86.11
N ASN A 462 -4.47 21.49 -86.96
CA ASN A 462 -4.53 21.90 -88.36
C ASN A 462 -5.38 20.93 -89.18
N PRO A 463 -6.30 21.42 -90.04
CA PRO A 463 -7.14 20.54 -90.85
C PRO A 463 -6.34 19.61 -91.76
N VAL A 464 -6.75 18.34 -91.81
CA VAL A 464 -6.20 17.32 -92.70
C VAL A 464 -7.26 16.97 -93.75
N GLU A 465 -6.98 17.19 -95.02
CA GLU A 465 -7.81 16.67 -96.11
C GLU A 465 -7.38 15.26 -96.48
N VAL A 466 -8.35 14.34 -96.47
CA VAL A 466 -8.15 12.97 -96.91
C VAL A 466 -9.09 12.71 -98.08
N GLU A 467 -8.52 12.56 -99.29
CA GLU A 467 -9.24 12.04 -100.44
C GLU A 467 -9.41 10.53 -100.30
N ILE A 468 -10.60 10.08 -99.90
CA ILE A 468 -10.95 8.65 -100.03
C ILE A 468 -11.37 8.41 -101.49
N PRO A 469 -10.73 7.49 -102.23
CA PRO A 469 -11.13 7.18 -103.60
C PRO A 469 -12.53 6.57 -103.59
N ILE A 470 -13.54 7.39 -103.85
CA ILE A 470 -14.89 6.93 -104.12
C ILE A 470 -14.87 6.42 -105.57
N VAL A 471 -14.80 5.11 -105.75
CA VAL A 471 -15.03 4.50 -107.07
C VAL A 471 -16.47 4.84 -107.46
N ASP A 472 -16.60 5.77 -108.40
CA ASP A 472 -17.88 6.21 -108.93
C ASP A 472 -18.42 5.08 -109.81
N ASN A 473 -19.08 4.11 -109.18
CA ASN A 473 -19.71 2.99 -109.89
C ASN A 473 -20.95 3.45 -110.67
N ASN A 474 -20.98 4.67 -111.22
CA ASN A 474 -21.98 5.17 -112.16
C ASN A 474 -23.46 4.93 -111.80
N VAL A 475 -23.82 4.59 -110.55
CA VAL A 475 -25.20 4.24 -110.19
C VAL A 475 -26.07 5.50 -110.24
N GLY A 476 -25.55 6.64 -109.76
CA GLY A 476 -26.17 7.95 -109.91
C GLY A 476 -26.32 8.34 -111.38
N THR A 477 -25.30 8.09 -112.19
CA THR A 477 -25.33 8.27 -113.65
C THR A 477 -26.40 7.39 -114.29
N SER A 478 -26.59 6.15 -113.83
CA SER A 478 -27.59 5.21 -114.36
C SER A 478 -29.02 5.65 -114.04
N ILE A 479 -29.26 6.20 -112.84
CA ILE A 479 -30.57 6.71 -112.42
C ILE A 479 -30.92 7.95 -113.24
N LEU A 480 -29.98 8.90 -113.36
CA LEU A 480 -30.15 10.10 -114.17
C LEU A 480 -30.34 9.78 -115.66
N LEU A 481 -29.64 8.78 -116.19
CA LEU A 481 -29.82 8.31 -117.58
C LEU A 481 -31.21 7.70 -117.80
N LYS A 482 -31.73 6.93 -116.83
CA LYS A 482 -33.07 6.34 -116.89
C LYS A 482 -34.17 7.40 -116.78
N GLU A 483 -33.96 8.42 -115.95
CA GLU A 483 -34.83 9.61 -115.86
C GLU A 483 -34.86 10.38 -117.19
N ILE A 484 -33.69 10.58 -117.82
CA ILE A 484 -33.54 11.23 -119.13
C ILE A 484 -34.23 10.42 -120.23
N GLU A 485 -34.13 9.08 -120.23
CA GLU A 485 -34.85 8.22 -121.18
C GLU A 485 -36.36 8.31 -121.00
N ASN A 486 -36.87 8.29 -119.77
CA ASN A 486 -38.29 8.46 -119.49
C ASN A 486 -38.81 9.83 -119.96
N LEU A 487 -38.06 10.90 -119.72
CA LEU A 487 -38.40 12.24 -120.19
C LEU A 487 -38.39 12.34 -121.72
N LYS A 488 -37.45 11.67 -122.40
CA LYS A 488 -37.42 11.58 -123.88
C LYS A 488 -38.64 10.84 -124.42
N LEU A 489 -39.06 9.76 -123.77
CA LEU A 489 -40.25 8.99 -124.17
C LEU A 489 -41.53 9.84 -124.01
N LEU A 490 -41.65 10.57 -122.90
CA LEU A 490 -42.77 11.48 -122.66
C LEU A 490 -42.84 12.59 -123.72
N LEU A 491 -41.69 13.15 -124.10
CA LEU A 491 -41.60 14.16 -125.15
C LEU A 491 -42.06 13.60 -126.51
N GLN A 492 -41.69 12.37 -126.86
CA GLN A 492 -42.15 11.73 -128.10
C GLN A 492 -43.66 11.51 -128.14
N VAL A 493 -44.26 11.11 -127.01
CA VAL A 493 -45.72 10.96 -126.89
C VAL A 493 -46.43 12.30 -127.10
N GLN A 494 -45.97 13.36 -126.43
CA GLN A 494 -46.53 14.70 -126.60
C GLN A 494 -46.38 15.23 -128.03
N GLN A 495 -45.25 14.97 -128.69
CA GLN A 495 -45.05 15.35 -130.09
C GLN A 495 -46.04 14.62 -131.03
N LYS A 496 -46.33 13.35 -130.76
CA LYS A 496 -47.31 12.57 -131.52
C LYS A 496 -48.73 13.09 -131.31
N GLU A 497 -49.11 13.39 -130.07
CA GLU A 497 -50.43 13.99 -129.77
C GLU A 497 -50.61 15.35 -130.46
N ILE A 498 -49.57 16.19 -130.47
CA ILE A 498 -49.58 17.46 -131.20
C ILE A 498 -49.80 17.23 -132.71
N GLU A 499 -49.17 16.22 -133.29
CA GLU A 499 -49.30 15.94 -134.72
C GLU A 499 -50.69 15.36 -135.06
N ASP A 500 -51.23 14.47 -134.23
CA ASP A 500 -52.60 13.97 -134.36
C ASP A 500 -53.63 15.13 -134.22
N LEU A 501 -53.40 16.06 -133.29
CA LEU A 501 -54.20 17.27 -133.15
C LEU A 501 -54.11 18.18 -134.38
N LYS A 502 -52.91 18.35 -134.98
CA LYS A 502 -52.76 19.11 -136.24
C LYS A 502 -53.51 18.45 -137.39
N VAL A 503 -53.50 17.12 -137.50
CA VAL A 503 -54.26 16.37 -138.53
C VAL A 503 -55.77 16.58 -138.33
N LEU A 504 -56.25 16.53 -137.09
CA LEU A 504 -57.64 16.84 -136.75
C LEU A 504 -58.02 18.29 -137.08
N LEU A 505 -57.13 19.25 -136.82
CA LEU A 505 -57.34 20.66 -137.13
C LEU A 505 -57.39 20.90 -138.64
N LYS A 506 -56.59 20.16 -139.41
CA LYS A 506 -56.57 20.21 -140.89
C LYS A 506 -57.81 19.58 -141.53
N LYS A 507 -58.51 18.68 -140.84
CA LYS A 507 -59.82 18.12 -141.24
C LYS A 507 -61.01 19.02 -140.88
N LYS A 508 -60.81 20.04 -140.02
CA LYS A 508 -61.85 21.00 -139.60
C LYS A 508 -61.85 22.31 -140.40
N ARG A 509 -60.85 22.52 -141.26
CA ARG A 509 -60.84 23.55 -142.32
C ARG A 509 -61.23 22.90 -143.64
#